data_AF-A0A1F2QN68-F1
#
_entry.id   AF-A0A1F2QN68-F1
#
_cell.length_a   1.000
_cell.length_b   1.000
_cell.length_c   1.000
_cell.angle_alpha   90.00
_cell.angle_beta   90.00
_cell.angle_gamma   90.00
#
_symmetry.space_group_name_H-M   'P 1'
#
loop_
_entity.id
_entity.type
_entity.pdbx_description
1 polymer ?
#
loop_
_entity_poly.entity_id
_entity_poly.type
_entity_poly.pdbx_seq_one_letter_code
_entity_poly.pdbx_strand_id
1 'polypeptide(L)' 'MSLTDEDAQFYRQTLEMTRKKIVDLNAQIEEELAKVKERLADLQARKNAAKQIYDGACRILGVENDLEKSEEQEG' A
#
# COMPACT_ATOMS: atom_id res chain seq x y z
N MET A 1 -16.52 -8.27 46.09
CA MET A 1 -15.22 -8.88 45.76
C MET A 1 -14.27 -7.75 45.44
N SER A 2 -13.29 -7.53 46.30
CA SER A 2 -12.22 -6.54 46.09
C SER A 2 -11.13 -7.19 45.24
N LEU A 3 -10.61 -6.46 44.25
CA LEU A 3 -9.49 -6.93 43.44
C LEU A 3 -8.29 -7.19 44.35
N THR A 4 -7.66 -8.36 44.27
CA THR A 4 -6.43 -8.63 45.02
C THR A 4 -5.24 -7.92 44.36
N ASP A 5 -4.15 -7.71 45.10
CA ASP A 5 -2.94 -7.08 44.56
C ASP A 5 -2.30 -7.89 43.43
N GLU A 6 -2.43 -9.22 43.47
CA GLU A 6 -1.99 -10.13 42.40
C GLU A 6 -2.84 -9.95 41.13
N ASP A 7 -4.16 -9.90 41.25
CA ASP A 7 -5.05 -9.63 40.12
C ASP A 7 -4.72 -8.27 39.49
N ALA A 8 -4.51 -7.25 40.31
CA ALA A 8 -4.17 -5.90 39.85
C ALA A 8 -2.82 -5.88 39.10
N GLN A 9 -1.83 -6.64 39.56
CA GLN A 9 -0.54 -6.77 38.88
C GLN A 9 -0.67 -7.48 37.53
N PHE A 10 -1.42 -8.58 37.46
CA PHE A 10 -1.67 -9.31 36.21
C PHE A 10 -2.30 -8.41 35.14
N TYR A 11 -3.35 -7.65 35.50
CA TYR A 11 -4.00 -6.74 34.55
C TYR A 11 -3.09 -5.58 34.12
N ARG A 12 -2.26 -5.04 35.03
CA ARG A 12 -1.26 -4.02 34.67
C ARG A 12 -0.25 -4.53 33.66
N GLN A 13 0.29 -5.72 33.88
CA GLN A 13 1.24 -6.35 32.95
C GLN A 13 0.57 -6.64 31.60
N THR A 14 -0.66 -7.15 31.62
CA THR A 14 -1.43 -7.43 30.39
C THR A 14 -1.69 -6.16 29.60
N LEU A 15 -2.02 -5.05 30.27
CA LEU A 15 -2.21 -3.74 29.65
C LEU A 15 -0.93 -3.24 28.97
N GLU A 16 0.21 -3.33 29.66
CA GLU A 16 1.50 -2.90 29.12
C GLU A 16 1.90 -3.73 27.89
N MET A 17 1.79 -5.06 27.99
CA MET A 17 2.08 -5.96 26.87
C MET A 17 1.16 -5.71 25.67
N THR A 18 -0.12 -5.50 25.91
CA THR A 18 -1.09 -5.25 24.84
C THR A 18 -0.85 -3.89 24.19
N ARG A 19 -0.53 -2.86 24.98
CA ARG A 19 -0.15 -1.54 24.46
C ARG A 19 1.08 -1.63 23.57
N LYS A 20 2.12 -2.36 23.99
CA LYS A 20 3.31 -2.58 23.17
C LYS A 20 2.98 -3.29 21.86
N LYS A 21 2.18 -4.36 21.91
CA LYS A 21 1.72 -5.07 20.71
C LYS A 21 0.97 -4.15 19.74
N ILE A 22 0.12 -3.25 20.23
CA ILE A 22 -0.60 -2.30 19.38
C ILE A 22 0.37 -1.36 18.67
N VAL A 23 1.37 -0.84 19.38
CA VAL A 23 2.40 0.03 18.79
C VAL A 23 3.20 -0.71 17.73
N ASP A 24 3.63 -1.94 18.02
CA ASP A 24 4.38 -2.78 17.09
C ASP A 24 3.55 -3.11 15.83
N LEU A 25 2.25 -3.38 15.99
CA LEU A 25 1.33 -3.63 14.88
C LEU A 25 1.13 -2.38 14.02
N ASN A 26 1.00 -1.19 14.63
CA ASN A 26 0.87 0.06 13.88
C ASN A 26 2.12 0.33 13.03
N ALA A 27 3.31 0.09 13.58
CA ALA A 27 4.56 0.24 12.83
C ALA A 27 4.62 -0.71 11.62
N GLN A 28 4.21 -1.97 11.78
CA GLN A 28 4.14 -2.93 10.67
C GLN A 28 3.13 -2.51 9.60
N ILE A 29 1.97 -2.00 10.00
CA ILE A 29 0.96 -1.50 9.06
C ILE A 29 1.53 -0.35 8.23
N GLU A 30 2.22 0.61 8.86
CA GLU A 30 2.84 1.74 8.15
C GLU A 30 3.93 1.28 7.18
N GLU A 31 4.74 0.29 7.57
CA GLU A 31 5.77 -0.30 6.71
C GLU A 31 5.15 -0.97 5.48
N GLU A 32 4.11 -1.77 5.65
CA GLU A 32 3.41 -2.42 4.53
C GLU A 32 2.71 -1.40 3.62
N LEU A 33 2.12 -0.35 4.19
CA LEU A 33 1.56 0.75 3.40
C LEU A 33 2.63 1.46 2.56
N ALA A 34 3.85 1.64 3.09
CA ALA A 34 4.96 2.20 2.32
C ALA A 34 5.36 1.30 1.15
N LYS A 35 5.47 -0.03 1.38
CA LYS A 35 5.77 -1.02 0.34
C LYS A 35 4.71 -1.01 -0.77
N VAL A 36 3.43 -0.94 -0.40
CA VAL A 36 2.33 -0.87 -1.38
C VAL A 36 2.42 0.41 -2.22
N LYS A 37 2.71 1.56 -1.61
CA LYS A 37 2.90 2.83 -2.35
C LYS A 37 4.07 2.75 -3.33
N GLU A 38 5.21 2.21 -2.90
CA GLU A 38 6.37 2.02 -3.77
C GLU A 38 6.03 1.09 -4.94
N ARG A 39 5.36 -0.04 -4.66
CA ARG A 39 4.95 -0.99 -5.69
C ARG A 39 3.97 -0.37 -6.69
N LEU A 40 3.04 0.45 -6.22
CA LEU A 40 2.09 1.16 -7.08
C LEU A 40 2.82 2.14 -8.01
N ALA A 41 3.80 2.88 -7.49
CA ALA A 41 4.62 3.79 -8.29
C ALA A 41 5.43 3.05 -9.36
N ASP A 42 6.07 1.92 -9.02
CA ASP A 42 6.79 1.06 -9.99
C ASP A 42 5.85 0.56 -11.10
N LEU A 43 4.68 0.04 -10.74
CA LEU A 43 3.70 -0.45 -11.71
C LEU A 43 3.21 0.66 -12.64
N GLN A 44 2.96 1.86 -12.10
CA GLN A 44 2.54 3.01 -12.90
C GLN A 44 3.65 3.46 -13.85
N ALA A 45 4.91 3.48 -13.40
CA ALA A 45 6.06 3.80 -14.26
C ALA A 45 6.21 2.78 -15.40
N ARG A 46 6.09 1.49 -15.10
CA ARG A 46 6.15 0.42 -16.10
C ARG A 46 4.98 0.48 -17.08
N LYS A 47 3.77 0.79 -16.61
CA LYS A 47 2.60 1.02 -17.47
C LYS A 47 2.88 2.16 -18.45
N ASN A 48 3.39 3.29 -17.96
CA ASN A 48 3.72 4.45 -18.79
C ASN A 48 4.81 4.12 -19.84
N ALA A 49 5.84 3.37 -19.46
CA ALA A 49 6.87 2.91 -20.39
C ALA A 49 6.28 1.99 -21.48
N ALA A 50 5.44 1.03 -21.10
CA ALA A 50 4.76 0.15 -22.06
C ALA A 50 3.89 0.95 -23.04
N LYS A 51 3.23 2.00 -22.56
CA LYS A 51 2.42 2.91 -23.40
C LYS A 51 3.26 3.67 -24.41
N GLN A 52 4.41 4.22 -23.99
CA GLN A 52 5.31 4.91 -24.92
C GLN A 52 5.79 3.98 -26.03
N ILE A 53 6.06 2.71 -25.70
CA ILE A 53 6.42 1.69 -26.69
C ILE A 53 5.25 1.41 -27.64
N TYR A 54 4.04 1.25 -27.10
CA TYR A 54 2.83 1.02 -27.90
C TYR A 54 2.56 2.18 -28.87
N ASP A 55 2.59 3.42 -28.38
CA ASP A 55 2.44 4.62 -29.19
C ASP A 55 3.49 4.71 -30.30
N GLY A 56 4.76 4.42 -29.98
CA GLY A 56 5.82 4.33 -30.98
C GLY A 56 5.54 3.28 -32.06
N ALA A 57 5.03 2.11 -31.67
CA ALA A 57 4.65 1.05 -32.61
C ALA A 57 3.47 1.47 -33.50
N CYS A 58 2.42 2.07 -32.93
CA CYS A 58 1.28 2.60 -33.68
C CYS A 58 1.72 3.61 -34.75
N ARG A 59 2.60 4.55 -34.37
CA ARG A 59 3.16 5.55 -35.29
C ARG A 59 3.95 4.93 -36.44
N ILE A 60 4.79 3.93 -36.16
CA ILE A 60 5.56 3.21 -37.19
C ILE A 60 4.64 2.47 -38.16
N LEU A 61 3.58 1.86 -37.64
CA LEU A 61 2.62 1.10 -38.44
C LEU A 61 1.57 1.99 -39.14
N GLY A 62 1.50 3.27 -38.80
CA GLY A 62 0.50 4.20 -39.34
C GLY A 62 -0.93 3.90 -38.89
N VAL A 63 -1.08 3.24 -37.73
CA VAL A 63 -2.39 2.86 -37.16
C VAL A 63 -2.75 3.78 -35.99
N GLU A 64 -4.04 3.94 -35.73
CA GLU A 64 -4.55 4.74 -34.61
C GLU A 64 -4.19 4.08 -33.26
N ASN A 65 -3.83 4.92 -32.28
CA ASN A 65 -3.56 4.48 -30.91
C ASN A 65 -4.87 4.49 -30.09
N ASP A 66 -5.48 3.32 -29.94
CA ASP A 66 -6.72 3.10 -29.19
C ASP A 66 -6.54 3.17 -27.67
N LEU A 67 -5.33 2.92 -27.16
CA LEU A 67 -5.01 3.00 -25.74
C LEU A 67 -4.85 4.43 -25.23
N GLU A 68 -4.57 5.39 -26.11
CA GLU A 68 -4.51 6.84 -25.79
C GLU A 68 -5.91 7.38 -25.44
N LYS A 69 -6.96 6.95 -26.15
CA LYS A 69 -8.35 7.36 -25.91
C LYS A 69 -8.96 6.79 -24.63
N SER A 70 -8.47 5.66 -24.14
CA SER A 70 -8.99 5.04 -22.92
C SER A 70 -8.60 5.81 -21.64
N GLU A 71 -7.60 6.70 -21.71
CA GLU A 71 -7.14 7.46 -20.54
C GLU A 71 -7.96 8.70 -20.22
N GLU A 72 -8.59 9.34 -21.20
CA GLU A 72 -9.44 10.53 -20.96
C GLU A 72 -10.69 10.20 -20.10
N GLN A 73 -10.99 8.92 -19.91
CA GLN A 73 -12.13 8.43 -19.10
C GLN A 73 -11.72 7.89 -17.72
N GLU A 74 -10.43 7.67 -17.46
CA GLU A 74 -9.92 7.16 -16.17
C GLU A 74 -9.38 8.27 -15.23
N GLY A 75 -9.51 9.55 -15.63
CA GLY A 75 -9.09 10.74 -14.88
C GLY A 75 -10.16 11.35 -13.99
#